data_AF-A0A7Y4ZIZ5-F1
#
_entry.id   AF-A0A7Y4ZIZ5-F1
#
_cell.length_a   1.000
_cell.length_b   1.000
_cell.length_c   1.000
_cell.angle_alpha   90.00
_cell.angle_beta   90.00
_cell.angle_gamma   90.00
#
_symmetry.space_group_name_H-M   'P 1'
#
loop_
_entity.id
_entity.type
_entity.pdbx_description
1 polymer ?
#
loop_
_entity_poly.entity_id
_entity_poly.type
_entity_poly.pdbx_seq_one_letter_code
_entity_poly.pdbx_strand_id
1 'polypeptide(L)'
;MAYRDEKEALSARARELEAARTHLSESQQVLGQEAAKLQREADEIARRLSAFAESEGAGILGRIDVASPCSAKWSEMVGEGERERFCLSCDKQVFNISAMARAEAEAFLASRVAGDPACIRFYRRADGTILTGDCPTGVRRRRLRVLGAVALGGSALIGAGAAILGARTTCMAGKPGQAVQQPETSASSYVEEGGDHGQRWTKGRMMVHPAPKPGPANPLE
;
A
#
# COMPACT_ATOMS: atom_id res chain seq x y z
N MET A 1 23.95 69.99 24.68
CA MET A 1 24.20 68.82 25.54
C MET A 1 23.11 67.74 25.41
N ALA A 2 21.82 68.08 25.31
CA ALA A 2 20.70 67.13 25.22
C ALA A 2 20.78 66.01 24.16
N TYR A 3 21.37 66.27 22.98
CA TYR A 3 21.49 65.26 21.91
C TYR A 3 22.39 64.06 22.28
N ARG A 4 23.39 64.27 23.16
CA ARG A 4 24.31 63.20 23.59
C ARG A 4 23.59 62.21 24.51
N ASP A 5 22.75 62.72 25.40
CA ASP A 5 21.97 61.89 26.34
C ASP A 5 20.95 61.01 25.60
N GLU A 6 20.28 61.55 24.58
CA GLU A 6 19.36 60.77 23.73
C GLU A 6 20.09 59.69 22.93
N LYS A 7 21.22 60.02 22.31
CA LYS A 7 22.05 59.04 21.58
C LYS A 7 22.55 57.93 22.49
N GLU A 8 22.99 58.27 23.70
CA GLU A 8 23.46 57.31 24.69
C GLU A 8 22.31 56.39 25.15
N ALA A 9 21.12 56.93 25.44
CA ALA A 9 19.93 56.15 25.79
C ALA A 9 19.52 55.18 24.68
N LEU A 10 19.46 55.64 23.42
CA LEU A 10 19.13 54.79 22.28
C LEU A 10 20.19 53.70 22.06
N SER A 11 21.47 54.01 22.24
CA SER A 11 22.56 53.03 22.12
C SER A 11 22.52 51.97 23.23
N ALA A 12 22.07 52.33 24.44
CA ALA A 12 21.85 51.38 25.51
C ALA A 12 20.69 50.44 25.17
N ARG A 13 19.57 50.99 24.71
CA ARG A 13 18.40 50.19 24.30
C ARG A 13 18.70 49.26 23.12
N ALA A 14 19.48 49.71 22.14
CA ALA A 14 19.91 48.88 21.02
C ALA A 14 20.72 47.65 21.50
N ARG A 15 21.67 47.85 22.42
CA ARG A 15 22.47 46.76 23.02
C ARG A 15 21.60 45.78 23.81
N GLU A 16 20.62 46.29 24.58
CA GLU A 16 19.66 45.44 25.28
C GLU A 16 18.84 44.56 24.32
N LEU A 17 18.34 45.15 23.23
CA LEU A 17 17.56 44.42 22.23
C LEU A 17 18.41 43.40 21.47
N GLU A 18 19.66 43.72 21.16
CA GLU A 18 20.60 42.78 20.56
C GLU A 18 20.87 41.59 21.48
N ALA A 19 21.10 41.84 22.77
CA ALA A 19 21.26 40.77 23.77
C ALA A 19 19.99 39.92 23.94
N ALA A 20 18.81 40.53 23.91
CA ALA A 20 17.55 39.80 23.93
C ALA A 20 17.37 38.93 22.67
N ARG A 21 17.78 39.43 21.50
CA ARG A 21 17.74 38.68 20.24
C ARG A 21 18.69 37.49 20.26
N THR A 22 19.92 37.65 20.76
CA THR A 22 20.87 36.53 20.87
C THR A 22 20.33 35.46 21.80
N HIS A 23 19.83 35.85 22.97
CA HIS A 23 19.20 34.92 23.92
C HIS A 23 18.01 34.16 23.31
N LEU A 24 17.14 34.86 22.56
CA LEU A 24 16.04 34.20 21.85
C LEU A 24 16.54 33.22 20.79
N SER A 25 17.58 33.59 20.03
CA SER A 25 18.15 32.71 19.01
C SER A 25 18.78 31.44 19.60
N GLU A 26 19.46 31.56 20.75
CA GLU A 26 20.00 30.44 21.50
C GLU A 26 18.87 29.54 22.01
N SER A 27 17.82 30.14 22.58
CA SER A 27 16.63 29.41 23.04
C SER A 27 15.94 28.66 21.89
N GLN A 28 15.80 29.31 20.72
CA GLN A 28 15.24 28.68 19.52
C GLN A 28 16.11 27.51 19.03
N GLN A 29 17.44 27.65 19.09
CA GLN A 29 18.36 26.58 18.73
C GLN A 29 18.20 25.37 19.67
N VAL A 30 18.13 25.59 20.99
CA VAL A 30 17.91 24.52 21.97
C VAL A 30 16.57 23.82 21.73
N LEU A 31 15.49 24.57 21.54
CA LEU A 31 14.18 24.00 21.22
C LEU A 31 14.19 23.23 19.91
N GLY A 32 14.91 23.71 18.90
CA GLY A 32 15.08 23.01 17.62
C GLY A 32 15.84 21.69 17.76
N GLN A 33 16.88 21.66 18.60
CA GLN A 33 17.62 20.43 18.91
C GLN A 33 16.74 19.40 19.63
N GLU A 34 15.95 19.83 20.61
CA GLU A 34 15.03 18.95 21.34
C GLU A 34 13.91 18.43 20.43
N ALA A 35 13.32 19.31 19.61
CA ALA A 35 12.33 18.91 18.61
C ALA A 35 12.89 17.87 17.63
N ALA A 36 14.14 18.04 17.18
CA ALA A 36 14.79 17.06 16.30
C ALA A 36 15.04 15.71 17.01
N LYS A 37 15.31 15.71 18.31
CA LYS A 37 15.45 14.48 19.10
C LYS A 37 14.12 13.74 19.21
N LEU A 38 13.06 14.45 19.62
CA LEU A 38 11.72 13.89 19.71
C LEU A 38 11.22 13.38 18.36
N GLN A 39 11.54 14.08 17.26
CA GLN A 39 11.18 13.61 15.92
C GLN A 39 11.87 12.28 15.57
N ARG A 40 13.16 12.12 15.91
CA ARG A 40 13.86 10.84 15.68
C ARG A 40 13.23 9.69 16.46
N GLU A 41 12.84 9.93 17.70
CA GLU A 41 12.16 8.94 18.54
C GLU A 41 10.78 8.59 17.96
N ALA A 42 10.00 9.59 17.55
CA ALA A 42 8.72 9.39 16.90
C ALA A 42 8.86 8.57 15.60
N ASP A 43 9.86 8.87 14.78
CA ASP A 43 10.15 8.14 13.55
C ASP A 43 10.57 6.68 13.85
N GLU A 44 11.31 6.44 14.93
CA GLU A 44 11.65 5.08 15.36
C GLU A 44 10.42 4.30 15.81
N ILE A 45 9.57 4.91 16.63
CA ILE A 45 8.31 4.31 17.07
C ILE A 45 7.44 4.00 15.84
N ALA A 46 7.33 4.92 14.89
CA ALA A 46 6.59 4.70 13.65
C ALA A 46 7.14 3.51 12.84
N ARG A 47 8.46 3.37 12.70
CA ARG A 47 9.10 2.21 12.05
C ARG A 47 8.81 0.90 12.78
N ARG A 48 8.83 0.90 14.11
CA ARG A 48 8.51 -0.31 14.90
C ARG A 48 7.04 -0.69 14.73
N LEU A 49 6.13 0.29 14.79
CA LEU A 49 4.71 0.06 14.57
C LEU A 49 4.41 -0.46 13.16
N SER A 50 5.08 0.06 12.14
CA SER A 50 4.91 -0.47 10.77
C SER A 50 5.38 -1.91 10.66
N ALA A 51 6.52 -2.26 11.26
CA ALA A 51 7.00 -3.65 11.30
C ALA A 51 6.02 -4.60 12.01
N PHE A 52 5.40 -4.15 13.12
CA PHE A 52 4.34 -4.91 13.78
C PHE A 52 3.12 -5.07 12.89
N ALA A 53 2.63 -3.99 12.28
CA ALA A 53 1.47 -4.02 11.39
C ALA A 53 1.70 -4.92 10.16
N GLU A 54 2.91 -4.98 9.62
CA GLU A 54 3.29 -5.92 8.57
C GLU A 54 3.17 -7.38 9.07
N SER A 55 3.65 -7.66 10.28
CA SER A 55 3.58 -9.00 10.88
C SER A 55 2.14 -9.43 11.23
N GLU A 56 1.32 -8.51 11.75
CA GLU A 56 -0.10 -8.74 12.08
C GLU A 56 -0.96 -8.86 10.83
N GLY A 57 -0.72 -7.97 9.86
CA GLY A 57 -1.33 -8.00 8.54
C GLY A 57 -0.92 -9.24 7.73
N ALA A 58 0.12 -9.95 8.12
CA ALA A 58 0.43 -11.26 7.58
C ALA A 58 -0.40 -12.36 8.27
N GLY A 59 -0.62 -12.30 9.58
CA GLY A 59 -1.45 -13.28 10.30
C GLY A 59 -1.01 -14.74 10.08
N ILE A 60 -1.94 -15.70 10.12
CA ILE A 60 -1.64 -17.10 9.76
C ILE A 60 -1.29 -17.27 8.28
N LEU A 61 -1.84 -16.42 7.39
CA LEU A 61 -1.57 -16.42 5.95
C LEU A 61 -0.13 -15.99 5.61
N GLY A 62 0.51 -15.22 6.46
CA GLY A 62 1.89 -14.78 6.29
C GLY A 62 2.90 -15.86 6.60
N ARG A 63 2.53 -16.78 7.49
CA ARG A 63 3.40 -17.83 8.04
C ARG A 63 3.21 -19.18 7.38
N ILE A 64 2.37 -19.26 6.35
CA ILE A 64 2.07 -20.50 5.67
C ILE A 64 3.02 -20.71 4.51
N ASP A 65 3.59 -21.91 4.40
CA ASP A 65 4.39 -22.32 3.26
C ASP A 65 4.03 -23.74 2.83
N VAL A 66 4.36 -24.07 1.58
CA VAL A 66 4.11 -25.39 1.01
C VAL A 66 5.41 -26.19 1.06
N ALA A 67 5.50 -27.15 1.98
CA ALA A 67 6.69 -27.95 2.17
C ALA A 67 6.94 -28.97 1.05
N SER A 68 5.87 -29.48 0.42
CA SER A 68 5.99 -30.50 -0.64
C SER A 68 5.14 -30.12 -1.83
N PRO A 69 5.71 -29.40 -2.82
CA PRO A 69 4.93 -28.92 -3.94
C PRO A 69 4.50 -30.05 -4.88
N CYS A 70 3.27 -30.01 -5.38
CA CYS A 70 2.73 -30.88 -6.41
C CYS A 70 2.89 -30.21 -7.78
N SER A 71 3.43 -30.95 -8.76
CA SER A 71 3.68 -30.49 -10.13
C SER A 71 2.44 -30.47 -11.04
N ALA A 72 1.34 -31.11 -10.62
CA ALA A 72 0.12 -31.19 -11.43
C ALA A 72 -0.52 -29.81 -11.69
N LYS A 73 -1.03 -29.57 -12.91
CA LYS A 73 -1.67 -28.29 -13.27
C LYS A 73 -3.08 -28.22 -12.69
N TRP A 74 -3.57 -26.99 -12.48
CA TRP A 74 -4.89 -26.78 -11.85
C TRP A 74 -6.04 -27.09 -12.82
N SER A 75 -5.79 -26.82 -14.12
CA SER A 75 -6.67 -27.15 -15.23
C SER A 75 -6.90 -28.65 -15.42
N GLU A 76 -5.97 -29.48 -14.97
CA GLU A 76 -6.02 -30.95 -15.09
C GLU A 76 -6.71 -31.61 -13.88
N MET A 77 -7.09 -30.83 -12.85
CA MET A 77 -7.73 -31.32 -11.65
C MET A 77 -9.24 -31.45 -11.84
N VAL A 78 -9.84 -32.45 -11.19
CA VAL A 78 -11.27 -32.76 -11.30
C VAL A 78 -12.06 -31.84 -10.37
N GLY A 79 -13.02 -31.11 -10.91
CA GLY A 79 -13.92 -30.23 -10.16
C GLY A 79 -14.26 -28.96 -10.95
N GLU A 80 -15.53 -28.55 -10.87
CA GLU A 80 -16.04 -27.35 -11.57
C GLU A 80 -15.83 -26.06 -10.76
N GLY A 81 -15.42 -26.19 -9.50
CA GLY A 81 -15.24 -25.06 -8.58
C GLY A 81 -13.88 -24.37 -8.69
N GLU A 82 -13.87 -23.07 -8.38
CA GLU A 82 -12.65 -22.28 -8.21
C GLU A 82 -12.02 -22.40 -6.82
N ARG A 83 -12.78 -22.92 -5.85
CA ARG A 83 -12.39 -23.00 -4.43
C ARG A 83 -11.77 -24.35 -4.06
N GLU A 84 -12.22 -25.43 -4.65
CA GLU A 84 -11.71 -26.77 -4.38
C GLU A 84 -11.72 -27.64 -5.63
N ARG A 85 -10.68 -28.46 -5.81
CA ARG A 85 -10.60 -29.48 -6.86
C ARG A 85 -9.84 -30.69 -6.36
N PHE A 86 -10.13 -31.85 -6.93
CA PHE A 86 -9.43 -33.09 -6.64
C PHE A 86 -8.24 -33.29 -7.58
N CYS A 87 -7.07 -33.56 -6.99
CA CYS A 87 -5.85 -33.85 -7.76
C CYS A 87 -5.64 -35.36 -7.88
N LEU A 88 -5.69 -35.88 -9.11
CA LEU A 88 -5.43 -37.29 -9.41
C LEU A 88 -3.96 -37.69 -9.19
N SER A 89 -3.01 -36.74 -9.27
CA SER A 89 -1.58 -37.06 -9.13
C SER A 89 -1.13 -37.26 -7.68
N CYS A 90 -1.76 -36.57 -6.72
CA CYS A 90 -1.41 -36.68 -5.30
C CYS A 90 -2.54 -37.24 -4.44
N ASP A 91 -3.65 -37.64 -5.08
CA ASP A 91 -4.84 -38.27 -4.49
C ASP A 91 -5.44 -37.45 -3.32
N LYS A 92 -5.50 -36.13 -3.49
CA LYS A 92 -5.89 -35.18 -2.43
C LYS A 92 -6.76 -34.06 -2.95
N GLN A 93 -7.63 -33.56 -2.06
CA GLN A 93 -8.36 -32.32 -2.28
C GLN A 93 -7.41 -31.13 -2.18
N VAL A 94 -7.39 -30.28 -3.22
CA VAL A 94 -6.60 -29.06 -3.30
C VAL A 94 -7.53 -27.85 -3.15
N PHE A 95 -7.29 -27.06 -2.11
CA PHE A 95 -8.06 -25.85 -1.80
C PHE A 95 -7.36 -24.60 -2.32
N ASN A 96 -8.09 -23.75 -3.02
CA ASN A 96 -7.60 -22.47 -3.52
C ASN A 96 -7.93 -21.35 -2.52
N ILE A 97 -6.97 -21.04 -1.66
CA ILE A 97 -7.10 -20.00 -0.63
C ILE A 97 -7.35 -18.63 -1.26
N SER A 98 -6.80 -18.39 -2.46
CA SER A 98 -6.97 -17.11 -3.15
C SER A 98 -8.37 -16.89 -3.71
N ALA A 99 -9.21 -17.93 -3.76
CA ALA A 99 -10.63 -17.82 -4.05
C ALA A 99 -11.50 -17.59 -2.79
N MET A 100 -10.91 -17.54 -1.59
CA MET A 100 -11.58 -17.34 -0.32
C MET A 100 -11.37 -15.92 0.19
N ALA A 101 -12.30 -15.41 1.00
CA ALA A 101 -12.09 -14.17 1.75
C ALA A 101 -11.03 -14.38 2.83
N ARG A 102 -10.36 -13.32 3.28
CA ARG A 102 -9.26 -13.42 4.23
C ARG A 102 -9.66 -14.13 5.53
N ALA A 103 -10.73 -13.68 6.17
CA ALA A 103 -11.20 -14.27 7.43
C ALA A 103 -11.58 -15.74 7.26
N GLU A 104 -12.15 -16.09 6.10
CA GLU A 104 -12.54 -17.46 5.76
C GLU A 104 -11.32 -18.36 5.53
N ALA A 105 -10.31 -17.85 4.82
CA ALA A 105 -9.03 -18.51 4.62
C ALA A 105 -8.33 -18.75 5.96
N GLU A 106 -8.25 -17.75 6.83
CA GLU A 106 -7.63 -17.87 8.15
C GLU A 106 -8.35 -18.90 9.03
N ALA A 107 -9.69 -18.89 9.04
CA ALA A 107 -10.50 -19.88 9.76
C ALA A 107 -10.32 -21.31 9.20
N PHE A 108 -10.29 -21.45 7.87
CA PHE A 108 -10.01 -22.73 7.22
C PHE A 108 -8.65 -23.25 7.63
N LEU A 109 -7.61 -22.42 7.55
CA LEU A 109 -6.25 -22.80 7.92
C LEU A 109 -6.14 -23.18 9.39
N ALA A 110 -6.74 -22.40 10.29
CA ALA A 110 -6.77 -22.71 11.71
C ALA A 110 -7.40 -24.09 11.99
N SER A 111 -8.49 -24.45 11.28
CA SER A 111 -9.12 -25.76 11.42
C SER A 111 -8.25 -26.93 10.94
N ARG A 112 -7.38 -26.71 9.94
CA ARG A 112 -6.54 -27.76 9.34
C ARG A 112 -5.20 -27.95 10.03
N VAL A 113 -4.69 -26.93 10.74
CA VAL A 113 -3.46 -27.04 11.55
C VAL A 113 -3.59 -28.08 12.66
N ALA A 114 -4.81 -28.29 13.19
CA ALA A 114 -5.08 -29.25 14.26
C ALA A 114 -5.41 -30.69 13.78
N GLY A 115 -5.44 -30.94 12.47
CA GLY A 115 -5.89 -32.20 11.88
C GLY A 115 -5.08 -32.62 10.65
N ASP A 116 -5.76 -33.13 9.62
CA ASP A 116 -5.11 -33.58 8.39
C ASP A 116 -4.57 -32.42 7.54
N PRO A 117 -3.32 -32.52 7.05
CA PRO A 117 -2.71 -31.47 6.25
C PRO A 117 -3.35 -31.41 4.87
N ALA A 118 -4.18 -30.40 4.65
CA ALA A 118 -4.82 -30.13 3.38
C ALA A 118 -3.80 -29.67 2.32
N CYS A 119 -4.01 -30.07 1.06
CA CYS A 119 -3.28 -29.48 -0.05
C CYS A 119 -3.89 -28.11 -0.36
N ILE A 120 -3.04 -27.09 -0.44
CA ILE A 120 -3.48 -25.71 -0.67
C ILE A 120 -2.79 -25.12 -1.88
N ARG A 121 -3.42 -24.10 -2.45
CA ARG A 121 -2.90 -23.23 -3.50
C ARG A 121 -3.22 -21.79 -3.14
N PHE A 122 -2.27 -20.91 -3.39
CA PHE A 122 -2.44 -19.48 -3.24
C PHE A 122 -1.50 -18.72 -4.17
N TYR A 123 -1.78 -17.42 -4.34
CA TYR A 123 -0.88 -16.47 -4.99
C TYR A 123 -0.21 -15.62 -3.92
N ARG A 124 1.10 -15.44 -4.01
CA ARG A 124 1.87 -14.56 -3.13
C ARG A 124 2.48 -13.44 -3.96
N ARG A 125 2.30 -12.20 -3.55
CA ARG A 125 2.93 -11.03 -4.18
C ARG A 125 4.39 -10.92 -3.70
N ALA A 126 5.20 -10.10 -4.38
CA ALA A 126 6.58 -9.80 -4.02
C ALA A 126 6.75 -9.24 -2.59
N ASP A 127 5.71 -8.61 -2.03
CA ASP A 127 5.66 -8.13 -0.64
C ASP A 127 5.40 -9.25 0.39
N GLY A 128 5.25 -10.51 -0.06
CA GLY A 128 4.96 -11.64 0.81
C GLY A 128 3.48 -11.83 1.14
N THR A 129 2.61 -10.89 0.75
CA THR A 129 1.17 -10.94 1.03
C THR A 129 0.48 -11.97 0.15
N ILE A 130 -0.31 -12.85 0.76
CA ILE A 130 -1.19 -13.79 0.03
C ILE A 130 -2.40 -13.04 -0.51
N LEU A 131 -2.68 -13.21 -1.80
CA LEU A 131 -3.89 -12.66 -2.41
C LEU A 131 -5.10 -13.49 -1.99
N THR A 132 -6.13 -12.82 -1.51
CA THR A 132 -7.44 -13.37 -1.14
C THR A 132 -8.52 -12.74 -2.01
N GLY A 133 -9.70 -13.36 -2.10
CA GLY A 133 -10.80 -12.92 -2.96
C GLY A 133 -11.35 -11.53 -2.61
N ASP A 134 -11.17 -11.11 -1.37
CA ASP A 134 -11.58 -9.82 -0.81
C ASP A 134 -10.45 -8.77 -0.79
N CYS A 135 -9.32 -9.02 -1.48
CA CYS A 135 -8.17 -8.13 -1.45
C CYS A 135 -8.57 -6.67 -1.82
N PRO A 136 -8.38 -5.67 -0.94
CA PRO A 136 -8.89 -4.31 -1.12
C PRO A 136 -8.35 -3.64 -2.39
N THR A 137 -7.14 -4.00 -2.81
CA THR A 137 -6.54 -3.53 -4.08
C THR A 137 -7.23 -4.11 -5.32
N GLY A 138 -7.67 -5.38 -5.27
CA GLY A 138 -8.42 -6.05 -6.33
C GLY A 138 -9.85 -5.52 -6.47
N VAL A 139 -10.53 -5.32 -5.33
CA VAL A 139 -11.87 -4.72 -5.28
C VAL A 139 -11.84 -3.28 -5.79
N ARG A 140 -10.85 -2.46 -5.39
CA ARG A 140 -10.68 -1.09 -5.88
C ARG A 140 -10.43 -1.05 -7.39
N ARG A 141 -9.56 -1.93 -7.91
CA ARG A 141 -9.27 -2.00 -9.35
C ARG A 141 -10.49 -2.46 -10.17
N ARG A 142 -11.29 -3.39 -9.65
CA ARG A 142 -12.55 -3.82 -10.25
C ARG A 142 -13.57 -2.68 -10.27
N ARG A 143 -13.73 -1.95 -9.16
CA ARG A 143 -14.61 -0.77 -9.08
C ARG A 143 -14.21 0.32 -10.07
N LEU A 144 -12.91 0.65 -10.16
CA LEU A 144 -12.42 1.66 -11.10
C LEU A 144 -12.64 1.23 -12.57
N ARG A 145 -12.47 -0.05 -12.90
CA ARG A 145 -12.77 -0.58 -14.25
C ARG A 145 -14.26 -0.52 -14.59
N VAL A 146 -15.14 -0.88 -13.65
CA VAL A 146 -16.60 -0.81 -13.85
C VAL A 146 -17.05 0.64 -14.02
N LEU A 147 -16.55 1.56 -13.19
CA LEU A 147 -16.86 2.99 -13.32
C LEU A 147 -16.32 3.59 -14.64
N GLY A 148 -15.13 3.19 -15.08
CA GLY A 148 -14.57 3.60 -16.37
C GLY A 148 -15.36 3.08 -17.58
N ALA A 149 -15.91 1.86 -17.51
CA ALA A 149 -16.75 1.31 -18.57
C ALA A 149 -18.13 2.00 -18.65
N VAL A 150 -18.70 2.40 -17.51
CA VAL A 150 -19.97 3.16 -17.46
C VAL A 150 -19.80 4.59 -18.02
N ALA A 151 -18.65 5.23 -17.78
CA ALA A 151 -18.36 6.58 -18.28
C ALA A 151 -18.25 6.64 -19.81
N LEU A 152 -17.87 5.55 -20.48
CA LEU A 152 -17.77 5.47 -21.94
C LEU A 152 -19.09 5.02 -22.63
N GLY A 153 -20.02 4.41 -21.90
CA GLY A 153 -21.35 4.02 -22.40
C GLY A 153 -22.44 5.08 -22.18
N GLY A 154 -22.23 6.04 -21.28
CA GLY A 154 -23.20 7.07 -20.91
C GLY A 154 -23.25 8.32 -21.81
N SER A 155 -22.38 8.42 -22.83
CA SER A 155 -22.35 9.58 -23.75
C SER A 155 -23.22 9.40 -25.00
N ALA A 156 -23.96 8.30 -25.13
CA ALA A 156 -24.79 8.04 -26.31
C ALA A 156 -26.24 8.55 -26.22
N LEU A 157 -26.69 9.13 -25.09
CA LEU A 157 -28.09 9.58 -24.92
C LEU A 157 -28.29 11.04 -24.52
N ILE A 158 -27.25 11.88 -24.51
CA ILE A 158 -27.39 13.34 -24.33
C ILE A 158 -26.89 14.05 -25.59
N GLY A 159 -27.47 13.70 -26.73
CA GLY A 159 -27.12 14.23 -28.05
C GLY A 159 -28.31 14.77 -28.84
N ALA A 160 -29.40 15.12 -28.17
CA ALA A 160 -30.57 15.73 -28.82
C ALA A 160 -31.28 16.67 -27.85
N GLY A 161 -30.89 17.96 -27.84
CA GLY A 161 -31.68 18.99 -27.17
C GLY A 161 -30.88 20.07 -26.44
N ALA A 162 -30.02 20.81 -27.13
CA ALA A 162 -29.59 22.15 -26.68
C ALA A 162 -29.00 22.97 -27.84
N ALA A 163 -29.78 23.13 -28.90
CA ALA A 163 -29.58 24.24 -29.82
C ALA A 163 -30.70 25.24 -29.53
N ILE A 164 -30.33 26.40 -28.99
CA ILE A 164 -30.92 27.74 -29.15
C ILE A 164 -30.70 28.57 -27.86
N LEU A 165 -30.09 29.74 -28.08
CA LEU A 165 -29.98 30.93 -27.25
C LEU A 165 -28.83 31.04 -26.24
N GLY A 166 -27.96 32.03 -26.49
CA GLY A 166 -27.36 32.82 -25.41
C GLY A 166 -25.87 33.09 -25.50
N ALA A 167 -25.41 33.65 -26.61
CA ALA A 167 -24.11 34.29 -26.67
C ALA A 167 -23.99 35.42 -25.63
N ARG A 168 -22.84 35.45 -24.94
CA ARG A 168 -21.99 36.60 -24.58
C ARG A 168 -21.55 36.56 -23.12
N THR A 169 -20.32 36.11 -22.89
CA THR A 169 -19.30 36.95 -22.23
C THR A 169 -17.93 36.31 -22.39
N THR A 170 -17.13 36.90 -23.27
CA THR A 170 -15.68 36.70 -23.34
C THR A 170 -15.00 37.40 -22.18
N CYS A 171 -14.14 36.67 -21.45
CA CYS A 171 -13.00 37.24 -20.74
C CYS A 171 -11.73 36.56 -21.26
N MET A 172 -10.76 37.41 -21.55
CA MET A 172 -9.53 37.16 -22.31
C MET A 172 -8.47 36.37 -21.56
N ALA A 173 -7.74 35.58 -22.35
CA ALA A 173 -6.28 35.35 -22.38
C ALA A 173 -5.47 35.13 -21.08
N GLY A 174 -4.80 33.97 -21.04
CA GLY A 174 -3.56 33.73 -20.30
C GLY A 174 -2.95 32.35 -20.63
N LYS A 175 -1.94 32.31 -21.51
CA LYS A 175 -0.90 31.26 -21.63
C LYS A 175 0.43 31.90 -21.18
N PRO A 176 1.52 31.17 -20.81
CA PRO A 176 1.80 29.75 -21.00
C PRO A 176 2.37 29.03 -19.74
N GLY A 177 2.52 27.71 -19.79
CA GLY A 177 3.23 26.95 -18.75
C GLY A 177 3.23 25.46 -19.03
N GLN A 178 4.35 24.98 -19.58
CA GLN A 178 4.56 23.63 -20.10
C GLN A 178 4.26 22.53 -19.08
N ALA A 179 3.27 21.70 -19.37
CA ALA A 179 3.15 20.38 -18.76
C ALA A 179 4.16 19.46 -19.46
N VAL A 180 5.07 18.92 -18.66
CA VAL A 180 6.09 17.96 -19.01
C VAL A 180 5.49 16.80 -19.82
N GLN A 181 6.07 16.58 -20.99
CA GLN A 181 5.85 15.43 -21.85
C GLN A 181 6.20 14.15 -21.07
N GLN A 182 5.20 13.31 -20.82
CA GLN A 182 5.46 11.90 -20.57
C GLN A 182 5.96 11.30 -21.88
N PRO A 183 7.08 10.56 -21.89
CA PRO A 183 7.60 9.95 -23.10
C PRO A 183 6.60 8.90 -23.60
N GLU A 184 6.06 9.17 -24.78
CA GLU A 184 5.47 8.20 -25.68
C GLU A 184 6.56 7.23 -26.17
N THR A 185 6.83 6.19 -25.38
CA THR A 185 7.44 4.98 -25.94
C THR A 185 6.38 4.28 -26.77
N SER A 186 6.45 4.61 -28.06
CA SER A 186 6.06 3.84 -29.23
C SER A 186 5.68 2.38 -28.98
N ALA A 187 4.62 1.99 -29.68
CA ALA A 187 4.26 0.63 -30.02
C ALA A 187 5.47 -0.31 -30.12
N SER A 188 5.67 -1.12 -29.08
CA SER A 188 6.24 -2.44 -29.24
C SER A 188 5.07 -3.40 -29.27
N SER A 189 4.88 -4.03 -30.43
CA SER A 189 3.99 -5.14 -30.73
C SER A 189 3.57 -5.93 -29.48
N TYR A 190 2.31 -5.80 -29.10
CA TYR A 190 1.68 -6.73 -28.16
C TYR A 190 1.55 -8.07 -28.89
N VAL A 191 2.48 -8.97 -28.60
CA VAL A 191 2.32 -10.39 -28.89
C VAL A 191 1.32 -10.93 -27.88
N GLU A 192 0.21 -11.49 -28.35
CA GLU A 192 -0.64 -12.37 -27.56
C GLU A 192 0.16 -13.64 -27.26
N GLU A 193 0.84 -13.68 -26.12
CA GLU A 193 1.41 -14.89 -25.57
C GLU A 193 0.78 -15.18 -24.22
N GLY A 194 -0.08 -16.20 -24.22
CA GLY A 194 -0.56 -16.87 -23.03
C GLY A 194 0.64 -17.43 -22.26
N GLY A 195 1.06 -16.71 -21.23
CA GLY A 195 2.20 -17.06 -20.41
C GLY A 195 1.94 -16.66 -18.98
N ASP A 196 1.78 -17.68 -18.14
CA ASP A 196 1.77 -17.65 -16.69
C ASP A 196 2.73 -16.57 -16.14
N HIS A 197 2.17 -15.44 -15.69
CA HIS A 197 2.93 -14.30 -15.18
C HIS A 197 3.88 -14.77 -14.09
N GLY A 198 5.16 -14.34 -14.12
CA GLY A 198 6.28 -14.71 -13.24
C GLY A 198 6.03 -14.63 -11.73
N GLN A 199 5.10 -15.44 -11.24
CA GLN A 199 4.62 -15.57 -9.88
C GLN A 199 4.92 -17.00 -9.45
N ARG A 200 5.58 -17.15 -8.30
CA ARG A 200 5.94 -18.46 -7.79
C ARG A 200 4.68 -19.17 -7.29
N TRP A 201 4.23 -20.14 -8.07
CA TRP A 201 3.13 -21.02 -7.66
C TRP A 201 3.63 -22.15 -6.81
N THR A 202 3.04 -22.30 -5.64
CA THR A 202 3.29 -23.44 -4.78
C THR A 202 1.95 -24.08 -4.42
N LYS A 203 1.73 -25.29 -4.92
CA LYS A 203 0.62 -26.15 -4.50
C LYS A 203 1.19 -27.29 -3.69
N GLY A 204 0.62 -27.70 -2.57
CA GLY A 204 1.14 -28.88 -1.89
C GLY A 204 0.83 -28.94 -0.41
N ARG A 205 1.58 -29.79 0.32
CA ARG A 205 1.39 -29.96 1.75
C ARG A 205 1.77 -28.67 2.48
N MET A 206 0.78 -28.10 3.15
CA MET A 206 0.90 -26.91 3.98
C MET A 206 1.75 -27.15 5.24
N MET A 207 2.55 -26.15 5.62
CA MET A 207 3.12 -25.98 6.95
C MET A 207 2.90 -24.55 7.42
N VAL A 208 2.74 -24.38 8.73
CA VAL A 208 2.62 -23.06 9.37
C VAL A 208 3.84 -22.86 10.24
N HIS A 209 4.61 -21.82 9.96
CA HIS A 209 5.73 -21.41 10.79
C HIS A 209 5.23 -20.87 12.14
N PRO A 210 5.93 -21.16 13.25
CA PRO A 210 5.59 -20.58 14.54
C PRO A 210 5.66 -19.05 14.46
N ALA A 211 4.81 -18.37 15.24
CA ALA A 211 4.84 -16.92 15.31
C ALA A 211 6.26 -16.45 15.72
N PRO A 212 6.78 -15.36 15.11
CA PRO A 212 8.01 -14.76 15.59
C PRO A 212 7.81 -14.38 17.07
N LYS A 213 8.73 -14.83 17.93
CA LYS A 213 8.69 -14.41 19.34
C LYS A 213 8.93 -12.90 19.40
N PRO A 214 8.18 -12.14 20.22
CA PRO A 214 8.48 -10.75 20.42
C PRO A 214 9.93 -10.64 20.91
N GLY A 215 10.73 -9.81 20.21
CA GLY A 215 12.07 -9.48 20.67
C GLY A 215 12.00 -8.85 22.06
N PRO A 216 13.06 -8.97 22.88
CA PRO A 216 13.05 -8.37 24.21
C PRO A 216 12.72 -6.89 24.10
N ALA A 217 11.73 -6.44 24.86
CA ALA A 217 11.46 -5.02 25.03
C ALA A 217 12.70 -4.41 25.68
N ASN A 218 13.47 -3.63 24.92
CA ASN A 218 14.59 -2.90 25.49
C ASN A 218 14.00 -1.90 26.49
N PRO A 219 14.46 -1.86 27.75
CA PRO A 219 14.04 -0.84 28.69
C PRO A 219 14.29 0.53 28.05
N LEU A 220 13.26 1.35 27.95
CA LEU A 220 13.41 2.76 27.59
C LEU A 220 14.20 3.40 28.74
N GLU A 221 15.47 3.71 28.51
CA GLU A 221 16.27 4.59 29.37
C GLU A 221 15.91 6.06 29.14
#